data_AF-A0A5D4M2X3-F1
#
_entry.id   AF-A0A5D4M2X3-F1
#
_cell.length_a   1.000
_cell.length_b   1.000
_cell.length_c   1.000
_cell.angle_alpha   90.00
_cell.angle_beta   90.00
_cell.angle_gamma   90.00
#
_symmetry.space_group_name_H-M   'P 1'
#
loop_
_entity.id
_entity.type
_entity.pdbx_description
1 polymer ?
#
loop_
_entity_poly.entity_id
_entity_poly.type
_entity_poly.pdbx_seq_one_letter_code
_entity_poly.pdbx_strand_id
1 'polypeptide(L)'
;MSEIEMKVIPSYIDDELAIVFHFEFKASHMKVGEAAVCTYKLTDSQSSQSTGPKGFRKNKYAVLKELDVIDEYKYAALKKISHFLKVIGITTLAQDLIA
;
A
#
# COMPACT_ATOMS: atom_id res chain seq x y z
N MET A 1 17.44 -9.57 -10.44
CA MET A 1 16.29 -8.67 -10.25
C MET A 1 16.85 -7.27 -10.21
N SER A 2 16.35 -6.34 -11.01
CA SER A 2 16.83 -4.96 -11.00
C SER A 2 16.60 -4.36 -9.62
N GLU A 3 17.68 -3.89 -8.99
CA GLU A 3 17.63 -3.30 -7.67
C GLU A 3 17.07 -1.88 -7.77
N ILE A 4 15.95 -1.64 -7.08
CA ILE A 4 15.33 -0.31 -7.00
C ILE A 4 15.27 0.13 -5.55
N GLU A 5 15.56 1.40 -5.29
CA GLU A 5 15.30 2.06 -4.03
C GLU A 5 13.81 2.45 -3.94
N MET A 6 13.28 2.49 -2.72
CA MET A 6 11.90 2.88 -2.45
C MET A 6 11.88 3.88 -1.29
N LYS A 7 11.27 5.04 -1.52
CA LYS A 7 10.95 6.03 -0.49
C LYS A 7 9.45 6.01 -0.25
N VAL A 8 9.03 6.05 1.02
CA VAL A 8 7.62 6.04 1.42
C VAL A 8 7.28 7.36 2.10
N ILE A 9 6.21 8.00 1.65
CA ILE A 9 5.73 9.29 2.16
C ILE A 9 4.28 9.08 2.62
N PRO A 10 4.05 8.95 3.93
CA PRO A 10 2.70 8.85 4.48
C PRO A 10 2.03 10.22 4.54
N SER A 11 0.74 10.25 4.26
CA SER A 11 -0.15 11.40 4.49
C SER A 11 -1.50 10.90 5.01
N TYR A 12 -2.18 11.74 5.80
CA TYR A 12 -3.53 11.44 6.30
C TYR A 12 -4.53 12.32 5.56
N ILE A 13 -5.62 11.72 5.08
CA ILE A 13 -6.75 12.42 4.46
C ILE A 13 -7.89 12.41 5.49
N ASP A 14 -8.17 13.58 6.07
CA ASP A 14 -9.17 13.75 7.12
C ASP A 14 -10.57 13.33 6.63
N ASP A 15 -10.97 13.74 5.42
CA ASP A 15 -12.30 13.47 4.87
C ASP A 15 -12.59 11.98 4.62
N GLU A 16 -11.56 11.20 4.28
CA GLU A 16 -11.66 9.76 4.03
C GLU A 16 -11.31 8.92 5.27
N LEU A 17 -10.86 9.56 6.35
CA LEU A 17 -10.27 8.90 7.52
C LEU A 17 -9.19 7.86 7.13
N ALA A 18 -8.41 8.15 6.09
CA ALA A 18 -7.51 7.22 5.44
C ALA A 18 -6.06 7.69 5.51
N ILE A 19 -5.12 6.72 5.63
CA ILE A 19 -3.70 7.00 5.43
C ILE A 19 -3.35 6.63 3.99
N VAL A 20 -2.76 7.57 3.25
CA VAL A 20 -2.22 7.37 1.91
C VAL A 20 -0.71 7.28 1.99
N PHE A 21 -0.18 6.19 1.45
CA PHE A 21 1.25 6.00 1.27
C PHE A 21 1.60 6.28 -0.19
N HIS A 22 2.35 7.34 -0.41
CA HIS A 22 2.98 7.59 -1.70
C HIS A 22 4.36 6.94 -1.73
N PHE A 23 4.65 6.19 -2.79
CA PHE A 23 5.89 5.47 -3.00
C PHE A 23 6.63 6.10 -4.17
N GLU A 24 7.88 6.51 -3.96
CA GLU A 24 8.77 6.90 -5.06
C GLU A 24 9.80 5.78 -5.28
N PHE A 25 10.01 5.39 -6.54
CA PHE A 25 10.98 4.36 -6.93
C PHE A 25 12.13 4.96 -7.70
N LYS A 26 13.36 4.54 -7.37
CA LYS A 26 14.57 4.92 -8.09
C LYS A 26 15.41 3.71 -8.46
N ALA A 27 16.01 3.72 -9.64
CA ALA A 27 17.07 2.79 -10.02
C ALA A 27 18.36 3.60 -10.17
N SER A 28 19.39 3.26 -9.41
CA SER A 28 20.61 4.05 -9.28
C SER A 28 20.29 5.50 -8.86
N HIS A 29 20.28 6.45 -9.81
CA HIS A 29 19.96 7.86 -9.53
C HIS A 29 18.75 8.38 -10.32
N MET A 30 18.08 7.53 -11.10
CA MET A 30 16.93 7.93 -11.91
C MET A 30 15.62 7.51 -11.26
N LYS A 31 14.63 8.40 -11.25
CA LYS A 31 13.26 8.05 -10.89
C LYS A 31 12.72 7.09 -11.95
N VAL A 32 12.23 5.93 -11.50
CA VAL A 32 11.67 4.88 -12.38
C VAL A 32 10.17 4.70 -12.19
N GLY A 33 9.58 5.44 -11.25
CA GLY A 33 8.13 5.51 -11.09
C GLY A 33 7.68 5.95 -9.71
N GLU A 34 6.37 5.92 -9.55
CA GLU A 34 5.66 6.16 -8.30
C GLU A 34 4.39 5.33 -8.17
N ALA A 35 3.86 5.24 -6.96
CA ALA A 35 2.60 4.59 -6.67
C ALA A 35 1.89 5.24 -5.49
N ALA A 36 0.56 5.17 -5.44
CA ALA A 36 -0.24 5.61 -4.31
C ALA A 36 -1.08 4.46 -3.77
N VAL A 37 -1.01 4.23 -2.46
CA VAL A 37 -1.82 3.22 -1.77
C VAL A 37 -2.61 3.88 -0.64
N CYS A 38 -3.93 3.85 -0.73
CA CYS A 38 -4.81 4.24 0.36
C CYS A 38 -5.04 3.05 1.30
N THR A 39 -5.15 3.34 2.60
CA THR A 39 -5.48 2.34 3.60
C THR A 39 -6.78 2.67 4.30
N TYR A 40 -7.61 1.66 4.45
CA TYR A 40 -8.94 1.78 5.00
C TYR A 40 -9.13 0.72 6.09
N LYS A 41 -9.99 1.06 7.05
CA LYS A 41 -10.48 0.10 8.03
C LYS A 41 -11.78 -0.48 7.49
N LEU A 42 -11.93 -1.80 7.44
CA LEU A 42 -13.25 -2.41 7.28
C LEU A 42 -14.10 -1.88 8.45
N THR A 43 -15.14 -1.08 8.13
CA THR A 43 -16.18 -0.77 9.11
C THR A 43 -16.82 -2.10 9.50
N ASP A 44 -16.88 -2.38 10.80
CA ASP A 44 -17.38 -3.65 11.34
C ASP A 44 -18.88 -3.85 11.01
N SER A 45 -19.20 -4.26 9.79
CA SER A 45 -20.50 -4.87 9.48
C SER A 45 -20.46 -6.32 9.94
N GLN A 46 -20.72 -6.49 11.24
CA GLN A 46 -21.18 -7.73 11.86
C GLN A 46 -20.43 -9.01 11.49
N SER A 47 -19.34 -9.30 12.20
CA SER A 47 -19.02 -10.62 12.77
C SER A 47 -17.52 -10.81 12.97
N SER A 48 -17.06 -10.56 14.19
CA SER A 48 -16.21 -11.48 14.96
C SER A 48 -15.49 -10.68 16.03
N GLN A 49 -15.88 -10.95 17.28
CA GLN A 49 -15.17 -10.55 18.47
C GLN A 49 -13.73 -11.09 18.41
N SER A 50 -12.80 -10.31 17.88
CA SER A 50 -11.38 -10.50 18.16
C SER A 50 -10.90 -9.28 18.93
N THR A 51 -11.27 -9.26 20.21
CA THR A 51 -10.82 -8.29 21.19
C THR A 51 -9.33 -8.53 21.48
N GLY A 52 -8.47 -7.92 20.66
CA GLY A 52 -7.03 -7.94 20.86
C GLY A 52 -6.24 -7.37 19.67
N PRO A 53 -4.92 -7.12 19.82
CA PRO A 53 -4.07 -6.53 18.77
C PRO A 53 -4.11 -7.31 17.44
N LYS A 54 -4.37 -8.62 17.50
CA LYS A 54 -4.52 -9.49 16.33
C LYS A 54 -5.81 -9.22 15.55
N GLY A 55 -6.89 -8.79 16.20
CA GLY A 55 -8.14 -8.41 15.55
C GLY A 55 -8.04 -7.08 14.82
N PHE A 56 -7.39 -6.09 15.45
CA PHE A 56 -7.12 -4.78 14.84
C PHE A 56 -6.28 -4.86 13.55
N ARG A 57 -5.42 -5.88 13.41
CA ARG A 57 -4.63 -6.11 12.19
C ARG A 57 -5.44 -6.78 11.06
N LYS A 58 -6.51 -7.51 11.39
CA LYS A 58 -7.32 -8.24 10.40
C LYS A 58 -8.32 -7.37 9.65
N ASN A 59 -8.67 -6.21 10.20
CA ASN A 59 -9.70 -5.33 9.63
C ASN A 59 -9.11 -4.14 8.85
N LYS A 60 -7.88 -4.26 8.34
CA LYS A 60 -7.24 -3.23 7.52
C LYS A 60 -6.97 -3.77 6.13
N TYR A 61 -7.32 -2.98 5.12
CA TYR A 61 -7.00 -3.26 3.73
C TYR A 61 -6.35 -2.05 3.08
N ALA A 62 -5.54 -2.34 2.08
CA ALA A 62 -4.91 -1.35 1.23
C ALA A 62 -5.52 -1.41 -0.17
N VAL A 63 -5.65 -0.27 -0.82
CA VAL A 63 -6.09 -0.14 -2.22
C VAL A 63 -5.00 0.60 -2.98
N LEU A 64 -4.45 -0.05 -4.00
CA LEU A 64 -3.55 0.59 -4.96
C LEU A 64 -4.39 1.51 -5.86
N LYS A 65 -4.23 2.82 -5.70
CA LYS A 65 -4.94 3.86 -6.46
C LYS A 65 -4.21 4.23 -7.74
N GLU A 66 -2.88 4.33 -7.66
CA GLU A 66 -2.04 4.73 -8.78
C GLU A 66 -0.79 3.86 -8.83
N LEU A 67 -0.37 3.51 -10.04
CA LEU A 67 0.87 2.80 -10.31
C LEU A 67 1.45 3.29 -11.64
N ASP A 68 2.33 4.29 -11.57
CA ASP A 68 3.08 4.79 -12.71
C ASP A 68 4.55 4.39 -12.56
N VAL A 69 4.87 3.19 -13.01
CA VAL A 69 6.23 2.62 -12.93
C VAL A 69 6.60 2.05 -14.28
N ILE A 70 7.82 2.31 -14.74
CA ILE A 70 8.35 1.74 -15.98
C ILE A 70 8.24 0.20 -15.93
N ASP A 71 7.78 -0.42 -17.02
CA ASP A 71 7.38 -1.84 -17.08
C ASP A 71 8.42 -2.80 -16.49
N GLU A 72 9.70 -2.58 -16.80
CA GLU A 72 10.82 -3.39 -16.31
C GLU A 72 10.94 -3.44 -14.78
N TYR A 73 10.42 -2.41 -14.08
CA TYR A 73 10.49 -2.26 -12.63
C TYR A 73 9.16 -2.52 -11.92
N LYS A 74 8.03 -2.66 -12.63
CA LYS A 74 6.69 -2.85 -12.05
C LYS A 74 6.64 -4.00 -11.04
N TYR A 75 7.20 -5.17 -11.40
CA TYR A 75 7.21 -6.33 -10.52
C TYR A 75 8.01 -6.08 -9.23
N ALA A 76 9.19 -5.46 -9.34
CA ALA A 76 10.03 -5.14 -8.19
C ALA A 76 9.34 -4.11 -7.28
N ALA A 77 8.70 -3.09 -7.85
CA ALA A 77 7.94 -2.08 -7.14
C ALA A 77 6.78 -2.70 -6.34
N LEU A 78 5.94 -3.51 -6.99
CA LEU A 78 4.82 -4.20 -6.34
C LEU A 78 5.28 -5.12 -5.20
N LYS A 79 6.42 -5.81 -5.39
CA LYS A 79 7.00 -6.66 -4.33
C LYS A 79 7.42 -5.83 -3.11
N LYS A 80 8.02 -4.65 -3.31
CA LYS A 80 8.41 -3.74 -2.21
C LYS A 80 7.20 -3.11 -1.52
N ILE A 81 6.18 -2.69 -2.26
CA ILE A 81 4.90 -2.22 -1.71
C ILE A 81 4.27 -3.32 -0.84
N SER A 82 4.14 -4.53 -1.39
CA SER A 82 3.57 -5.67 -0.67
C SER A 82 4.34 -6.00 0.61
N HIS A 83 5.67 -5.93 0.57
CA HIS A 83 6.51 -6.13 1.74
C HIS A 83 6.30 -5.05 2.80
N PHE A 84 6.30 -3.77 2.40
CA PHE A 84 6.03 -2.65 3.30
C PHE A 84 4.68 -2.78 4.00
N LEU A 85 3.61 -3.08 3.24
CA LEU A 85 2.27 -3.27 3.79
C LEU A 85 2.23 -4.40 4.82
N LYS A 86 2.90 -5.53 4.56
CA LYS A 86 3.00 -6.64 5.51
C LYS A 86 3.71 -6.24 6.80
N VAL A 87 4.79 -5.46 6.71
CA VAL A 87 5.54 -4.96 7.88
C VAL A 87 4.65 -4.07 8.77
N ILE A 88 3.81 -3.23 8.17
CA ILE A 88 2.86 -2.38 8.91
C ILE A 88 1.55 -3.10 9.29
N GLY A 89 1.47 -4.40 9.05
CA GLY A 89 0.34 -5.25 9.48
C GLY A 89 -0.88 -5.22 8.57
N ILE A 90 -0.71 -4.84 7.30
CA ILE A 90 -1.75 -4.89 6.26
C ILE A 90 -1.44 -6.04 5.31
N THR A 91 -2.29 -7.07 5.30
CA THR A 91 -2.03 -8.30 4.54
C THR A 91 -2.67 -8.33 3.16
N THR A 92 -3.62 -7.44 2.91
CA THR A 92 -4.44 -7.44 1.69
C THR A 92 -4.25 -6.13 0.93
N LEU A 93 -3.80 -6.23 -0.32
CA LEU A 93 -3.73 -5.13 -1.28
C LEU A 93 -4.72 -5.44 -2.41
N ALA A 94 -5.79 -4.65 -2.50
CA ALA A 94 -6.66 -4.63 -3.65
C ALA A 94 -6.09 -3.68 -4.71
N GLN A 95 -6.33 -3.99 -5.99
CA GLN A 95 -6.15 -3.01 -7.06
C GLN A 95 -7.50 -2.36 -7.30
N ASP A 96 -7.57 -1.03 -7.27
CA ASP A 96 -8.77 -0.33 -7.74
C ASP A 96 -8.78 -0.48 -9.28
N LEU A 97 -9.58 -1.43 -9.77
CA LEU A 97 -9.89 -1.54 -11.20
C LEU A 97 -10.89 -0.43 -11.53
N ILE A 98 -10.40 0.81 -11.68
CA ILE A 98 -11.16 1.82 -12.41
C ILE A 98 -10.90 1.52 -13.89
N ALA A 99 -11.87 0.88 -14.53
CA ALA A 99 -11.95 0.67 -15.96
C ALA A 99 -12.28 1.98 -16.70
#